data_AF-A0A2T4TYD6-F1
#
_entry.id   AF-A0A2T4TYD6-F1
#
_cell.length_a   1.000
_cell.length_b   1.000
_cell.length_c   1.000
_cell.angle_alpha   90.00
_cell.angle_beta   90.00
_cell.angle_gamma   90.00
#
_symmetry.space_group_name_H-M   'P 1'
#
loop_
_entity.id
_entity.type
_entity.pdbx_description
1 polymer ?
#
loop_
_entity_poly.entity_id
_entity_poly.type
_entity_poly.pdbx_seq_one_letter_code
_entity_poly.pdbx_strand_id
1 'polypeptide(L)'
;MPIMTANTTNRHDNSVCPYFPYDRSGGGRGRNSRSGQERDVRTERWKGDTDTSERSDTMSYHTRGGHGRLFTIVILLAMVLGAWLSLPGAVEADTVVIDPSAGTVNRGALFRVDPTTGTRTLLSDFGNAGQGPLGDEPVGVALEAGGAILVIDRGAGTGTLGALFRVDPTTGTRTLLSDFGNAGQGPLGNDLFGVALEAGGAILVIDPSAGTVNRGALFRVDPTTGTRTLLSDFGNAGQGPLGTSPFGVAVSSPATGIPTLSEWAQVGMAALLVGGGLLALRKSQRRRSG
;
A
#
# COMPACT_ATOMS: atom_id res chain seq x y z
N MET A 1 -58.14 35.92 -12.08
CA MET A 1 -58.96 34.72 -11.83
C MET A 1 -58.02 33.57 -11.53
N PRO A 2 -58.09 32.96 -10.33
CA PRO A 2 -57.14 31.95 -9.86
C PRO A 2 -57.66 30.53 -10.09
N ILE A 3 -56.75 29.56 -10.25
CA ILE A 3 -57.05 28.13 -10.06
C ILE A 3 -55.92 27.50 -9.23
N MET A 4 -56.23 27.29 -7.94
CA MET A 4 -55.78 26.20 -7.04
C MET A 4 -55.95 24.83 -7.74
N THR A 5 -55.26 23.71 -7.49
CA THR A 5 -54.47 23.14 -6.40
C THR A 5 -54.06 21.75 -6.88
N ALA A 6 -52.92 21.21 -6.41
CA ALA A 6 -52.88 19.84 -5.87
C ALA A 6 -51.59 19.65 -5.06
N ASN A 7 -51.78 19.67 -3.75
CA ASN A 7 -50.88 19.16 -2.73
C ASN A 7 -51.07 17.63 -2.67
N THR A 8 -50.00 16.84 -2.75
CA THR A 8 -49.98 15.51 -2.15
C THR A 8 -48.67 15.30 -1.39
N THR A 9 -48.88 14.81 -0.19
CA THR A 9 -47.96 14.57 0.91
C THR A 9 -47.27 13.21 0.78
N ASN A 10 -46.06 13.14 1.34
CA ASN A 10 -45.54 12.00 2.13
C ASN A 10 -45.11 10.73 1.36
N ARG A 11 -43.81 10.42 1.36
CA ARG A 11 -43.20 9.44 2.29
C ARG A 11 -41.73 9.21 1.98
N HIS A 12 -40.96 9.10 3.06
CA HIS A 12 -39.66 8.44 3.11
C HIS A 12 -39.70 7.11 2.35
N ASP A 13 -38.68 6.85 1.52
CA ASP A 13 -38.21 5.49 1.37
C ASP A 13 -36.69 5.46 1.23
N ASN A 14 -36.08 4.75 2.17
CA ASN A 14 -34.66 4.45 2.23
C ASN A 14 -34.36 3.42 1.16
N SER A 15 -33.74 3.82 0.06
CA SER A 15 -33.24 2.89 -0.96
C SER A 15 -31.95 2.25 -0.48
N VAL A 16 -32.13 1.20 0.31
CA VAL A 16 -31.14 0.19 0.68
C VAL A 16 -30.57 -0.45 -0.59
N CYS A 17 -29.24 -0.55 -0.68
CA CYS A 17 -28.52 -1.31 -1.70
C CYS A 17 -28.97 -2.78 -1.70
N PRO A 18 -29.38 -3.38 -2.84
CA PRO A 18 -29.71 -4.80 -2.86
C PRO A 18 -28.43 -5.65 -2.80
N TYR A 19 -28.25 -6.35 -1.69
CA TYR A 19 -27.37 -7.51 -1.55
C TYR A 19 -27.87 -8.63 -2.47
N PHE A 20 -27.03 -9.12 -3.38
CA PHE A 20 -27.29 -10.36 -4.13
C PHE A 20 -26.96 -11.57 -3.25
N PRO A 21 -27.90 -12.50 -2.96
CA PRO A 21 -27.57 -13.76 -2.31
C PRO A 21 -27.09 -14.79 -3.34
N TYR A 22 -25.99 -15.47 -3.03
CA TYR A 22 -25.57 -16.70 -3.71
C TYR A 22 -26.60 -17.81 -3.46
N ASP A 23 -27.27 -18.25 -4.52
CA ASP A 23 -28.07 -19.47 -4.56
C ASP A 23 -27.15 -20.71 -4.50
N ARG A 24 -27.36 -21.55 -3.49
CA ARG A 24 -26.90 -22.95 -3.49
C ARG A 24 -28.13 -23.85 -3.52
N SER A 25 -28.45 -24.33 -4.72
CA SER A 25 -29.38 -25.43 -4.95
C SER A 25 -28.69 -26.52 -5.78
N GLY A 26 -28.93 -27.79 -5.41
CA GLY A 26 -28.60 -28.94 -6.27
C GLY A 26 -27.99 -30.14 -5.55
N GLY A 27 -28.80 -30.86 -4.77
CA GLY A 27 -28.50 -32.25 -4.40
C GLY A 27 -28.81 -33.21 -5.54
N GLY A 28 -28.00 -34.27 -5.68
CA GLY A 28 -28.25 -35.39 -6.60
C GLY A 28 -27.55 -36.66 -6.11
N ARG A 29 -28.35 -37.67 -5.73
CA ARG A 29 -27.91 -39.00 -5.30
C ARG A 29 -27.59 -39.89 -6.51
N GLY A 30 -26.59 -40.76 -6.37
CA GLY A 30 -26.37 -41.94 -7.23
C GLY A 30 -25.56 -43.01 -6.48
N ARG A 31 -26.07 -44.25 -6.41
CA ARG A 31 -25.54 -45.40 -5.64
C ARG A 31 -24.62 -46.32 -6.47
N ASN A 32 -23.72 -47.01 -5.74
CA ASN A 32 -23.08 -48.33 -5.95
C ASN A 32 -22.18 -48.52 -7.20
N SER A 33 -21.02 -49.20 -7.17
CA SER A 33 -20.64 -50.43 -6.45
C SER A 33 -19.13 -50.71 -6.56
N ARG A 34 -18.62 -51.57 -5.65
CA ARG A 34 -17.48 -52.53 -5.74
C ARG A 34 -16.08 -52.15 -5.18
N SER A 35 -15.84 -52.78 -4.03
CA SER A 35 -14.71 -53.68 -3.66
C SER A 35 -13.27 -53.16 -3.58
N GLY A 36 -12.63 -53.38 -2.43
CA GLY A 36 -11.19 -53.64 -2.38
C GLY A 36 -10.47 -53.24 -1.10
N GLN A 37 -10.29 -54.22 -0.21
CA GLN A 37 -9.16 -54.39 0.72
C GLN A 37 -8.85 -53.35 1.80
N GLU A 38 -9.33 -53.70 2.98
CA GLU A 38 -8.80 -53.46 4.32
C GLU A 38 -7.31 -53.87 4.44
N ARG A 39 -6.44 -52.96 4.89
CA ARG A 39 -5.14 -53.30 5.50
C ARG A 39 -4.77 -52.33 6.63
N ASP A 40 -4.86 -52.90 7.82
CA ASP A 40 -4.16 -52.61 9.09
C ASP A 40 -2.86 -51.81 8.97
N VAL A 41 -2.74 -50.74 9.76
CA VAL A 41 -1.44 -50.18 10.15
C VAL A 41 -1.35 -50.12 11.67
N ARG A 42 -0.57 -51.06 12.17
CA ARG A 42 -0.13 -51.32 13.54
C ARG A 42 0.72 -50.17 14.08
N THR A 43 0.43 -49.75 15.30
CA THR A 43 1.24 -48.82 16.11
C THR A 43 2.44 -49.54 16.70
N GLU A 44 3.66 -49.14 16.32
CA GLU A 44 4.88 -49.68 16.93
C GLU A 44 5.37 -48.78 18.06
N ARG A 45 5.24 -49.35 19.26
CA ARG A 45 5.79 -48.90 20.54
C ARG A 45 7.21 -49.41 20.66
N TRP A 46 8.21 -48.53 20.65
CA TRP A 46 9.60 -48.89 20.97
C TRP A 46 9.91 -48.62 22.44
N LYS A 47 10.36 -49.67 23.13
CA LYS A 47 10.91 -49.65 24.49
C LYS A 47 12.14 -50.57 24.46
N GLY A 48 13.28 -50.11 24.94
CA GLY A 48 14.50 -50.89 25.03
C GLY A 48 15.65 -50.08 25.62
N ASP A 49 15.77 -50.15 26.95
CA ASP A 49 16.93 -49.75 27.76
C ASP A 49 18.14 -50.67 27.47
N THR A 50 19.37 -50.16 27.57
CA THR A 50 20.30 -50.43 28.71
C THR A 50 21.69 -49.84 28.47
N ASP A 51 22.07 -48.93 29.37
CA ASP A 51 23.33 -48.81 30.11
C ASP A 51 24.65 -49.37 29.51
N THR A 52 25.62 -48.47 29.30
CA THR A 52 27.02 -48.73 29.65
C THR A 52 27.66 -47.46 30.20
N SER A 53 27.94 -47.50 31.50
CA SER A 53 28.80 -46.61 32.26
C SER A 53 30.16 -46.35 31.60
N GLU A 54 30.57 -45.08 31.47
CA GLU A 54 32.00 -44.73 31.44
C GLU A 54 32.26 -43.29 31.95
N ARG A 55 32.94 -43.26 33.10
CA ARG A 55 33.86 -42.24 33.61
C ARG A 55 33.47 -40.76 33.58
N SER A 56 33.13 -40.29 34.77
CA SER A 56 33.30 -38.90 35.22
C SER A 56 34.78 -38.50 35.30
N ASP A 57 35.32 -37.91 34.23
CA ASP A 57 36.52 -37.08 34.30
C ASP A 57 36.10 -35.60 34.33
N THR A 58 36.01 -35.04 35.53
CA THR A 58 35.90 -33.61 35.75
C THR A 58 37.21 -32.92 35.33
N MET A 59 37.30 -32.54 34.06
CA MET A 59 38.35 -31.66 33.56
C MET A 59 38.13 -30.25 34.14
N SER A 60 38.87 -29.92 35.19
CA SER A 60 38.89 -28.58 35.78
C SER A 60 39.54 -27.59 34.81
N TYR A 61 38.73 -26.74 34.17
CA TYR A 61 39.26 -25.55 33.50
C TYR A 61 39.65 -24.51 34.55
N HIS A 62 40.89 -24.59 35.02
CA HIS A 62 41.57 -23.42 35.56
C HIS A 62 42.04 -22.54 34.40
N THR A 63 41.14 -21.72 33.87
CA THR A 63 41.54 -20.62 32.98
C THR A 63 41.80 -19.39 33.84
N ARG A 64 43.09 -19.18 34.13
CA ARG A 64 43.65 -17.93 34.65
C ARG A 64 43.26 -16.76 33.75
N GLY A 65 42.90 -15.64 34.38
CA GLY A 65 43.24 -14.31 33.87
C GLY A 65 42.32 -13.70 32.82
N GLY A 66 41.51 -12.73 33.27
CA GLY A 66 41.59 -11.38 32.71
C GLY A 66 40.83 -11.02 31.43
N HIS A 67 40.15 -11.94 30.73
CA HIS A 67 39.47 -11.58 29.46
C HIS A 67 37.95 -11.84 29.42
N GLY A 68 37.41 -12.66 30.32
CA GLY A 68 35.97 -12.99 30.35
C GLY A 68 35.07 -11.83 30.82
N ARG A 69 35.59 -10.92 31.66
CA ARG A 69 34.79 -9.81 32.22
C ARG A 69 34.54 -8.69 31.22
N LEU A 70 35.48 -8.43 30.31
CA LEU A 70 35.31 -7.42 29.25
C LEU A 70 34.30 -7.88 28.19
N PHE A 71 34.26 -9.17 27.86
CA PHE A 71 33.34 -9.70 26.85
C PHE A 71 31.87 -9.71 27.31
N THR A 72 31.61 -10.02 28.58
CA THR A 72 30.24 -9.97 29.14
C THR A 72 29.75 -8.52 29.31
N ILE A 73 30.64 -7.59 29.65
CA ILE A 73 30.31 -6.16 29.76
C ILE A 73 29.97 -5.55 28.40
N VAL A 74 30.65 -5.94 27.31
CA VAL A 74 30.34 -5.46 25.95
C VAL A 74 28.98 -5.97 25.45
N ILE A 75 28.60 -7.21 25.76
CA ILE A 75 27.29 -7.77 25.37
C ILE A 75 26.16 -7.17 26.22
N LEU A 76 26.37 -6.96 27.53
CA LEU A 76 25.40 -6.28 28.38
C LEU A 76 25.29 -4.78 28.05
N LEU A 77 26.39 -4.12 27.68
CA LEU A 77 26.35 -2.77 27.11
C LEU A 77 25.61 -2.77 25.77
N ALA A 78 25.80 -3.74 24.89
CA ALA A 78 25.03 -3.83 23.64
C ALA A 78 23.53 -4.13 23.88
N MET A 79 23.18 -4.86 24.94
CA MET A 79 21.78 -5.12 25.33
C MET A 79 21.12 -3.94 26.04
N VAL A 80 21.88 -3.15 26.82
CA VAL A 80 21.40 -1.91 27.45
C VAL A 80 21.42 -0.73 26.45
N LEU A 81 22.35 -0.72 25.49
CA LEU A 81 22.42 0.27 24.40
C LEU A 81 21.42 -0.04 23.27
N GLY A 82 21.04 -1.31 23.09
CA GLY A 82 20.00 -1.74 22.16
C GLY A 82 18.57 -1.41 22.60
N ALA A 83 18.37 -1.01 23.86
CA ALA A 83 17.08 -0.58 24.40
C ALA A 83 16.85 0.94 24.35
N TRP A 84 17.81 1.72 23.83
CA TRP A 84 17.74 3.19 23.76
C TRP A 84 17.78 3.76 22.34
N LEU A 85 17.64 2.90 21.33
CA LEU A 85 17.33 3.34 19.98
C LEU A 85 15.88 2.98 19.63
N SER A 86 14.94 3.48 20.44
CA SER A 86 13.60 3.77 19.92
C SER A 86 13.80 4.81 18.84
N LEU A 87 13.90 4.38 17.58
CA LEU A 87 13.91 5.29 16.45
C LEU A 87 12.64 6.14 16.56
N PRO A 88 12.73 7.46 16.80
CA PRO A 88 11.55 8.30 16.77
C PRO A 88 10.96 8.23 15.36
N GLY A 89 9.71 7.75 15.29
CA GLY A 89 8.89 7.80 14.09
C GLY A 89 9.40 6.94 12.93
N ALA A 90 9.14 5.63 12.99
CA ALA A 90 8.59 5.04 11.77
C ALA A 90 7.38 5.91 11.43
N VAL A 91 7.44 6.65 10.32
CA VAL A 91 6.31 7.46 9.86
C VAL A 91 5.17 6.47 9.75
N GLU A 92 4.24 6.48 10.71
CA GLU A 92 3.07 5.63 10.61
C GLU A 92 2.38 6.01 9.31
N ALA A 93 2.05 5.01 8.50
CA ALA A 93 1.41 5.24 7.23
C ALA A 93 0.12 6.04 7.49
N ASP A 94 0.09 7.26 6.98
CA ASP A 94 -1.06 8.13 7.09
C ASP A 94 -2.24 7.47 6.40
N THR A 95 -3.27 7.07 7.15
CA THR A 95 -4.44 6.42 6.58
C THR A 95 -5.48 7.49 6.33
N VAL A 96 -5.78 7.75 5.06
CA VAL A 96 -6.82 8.69 4.65
C VAL A 96 -7.98 7.96 4.02
N VAL A 97 -9.20 8.43 4.31
CA VAL A 97 -10.44 7.85 3.79
C VAL A 97 -11.29 8.96 3.22
N ILE A 98 -11.71 8.78 1.96
CA ILE A 98 -12.67 9.67 1.32
C ILE A 98 -14.08 9.07 1.42
N ASP A 99 -15.04 9.89 1.81
CA ASP A 99 -16.46 9.54 1.81
C ASP A 99 -17.20 10.56 0.93
N PRO A 100 -17.81 10.14 -0.19
CA PRO A 100 -18.46 11.05 -1.13
C PRO A 100 -19.72 11.71 -0.57
N SER A 101 -20.34 11.15 0.47
CA SER A 101 -21.64 11.60 0.99
C SER A 101 -21.54 12.28 2.35
N ALA A 102 -20.34 12.39 2.92
CA ALA A 102 -20.09 13.10 4.17
C ALA A 102 -19.96 14.62 3.97
N GLY A 103 -19.58 15.34 5.04
CA GLY A 103 -19.29 16.77 4.97
C GLY A 103 -20.54 17.66 4.90
N THR A 104 -20.28 18.96 4.77
CA THR A 104 -21.34 19.97 4.66
C THR A 104 -22.14 19.72 3.38
N VAL A 105 -23.47 19.69 3.52
CA VAL A 105 -24.43 19.44 2.43
C VAL A 105 -24.17 18.18 1.59
N ASN A 106 -23.54 17.14 2.19
CA ASN A 106 -23.23 15.85 1.56
C ASN A 106 -22.36 15.93 0.30
N ARG A 107 -21.45 16.90 0.24
CA ARG A 107 -20.49 17.08 -0.88
C ARG A 107 -19.18 16.30 -0.72
N GLY A 108 -19.11 15.49 0.32
CA GLY A 108 -18.00 14.63 0.65
C GLY A 108 -17.05 15.19 1.71
N ALA A 109 -16.31 14.28 2.34
CA ALA A 109 -15.29 14.61 3.32
C ALA A 109 -14.11 13.65 3.25
N LEU A 110 -12.93 14.19 3.52
CA LEU A 110 -11.69 13.45 3.70
C LEU A 110 -11.37 13.35 5.19
N PHE A 111 -11.19 12.13 5.66
CA PHE A 111 -10.84 11.81 7.04
C PHE A 111 -9.40 11.33 7.12
N ARG A 112 -8.73 11.70 8.20
CA ARG A 112 -7.54 10.99 8.69
C ARG A 112 -7.99 9.91 9.66
N VAL A 113 -7.35 8.76 9.60
CA VAL A 113 -7.57 7.64 10.50
C VAL A 113 -6.22 7.31 11.12
N ASP A 114 -6.17 7.33 12.44
CA ASP A 114 -5.05 6.79 13.20
C ASP A 114 -5.02 5.26 12.97
N PRO A 115 -3.97 4.71 12.35
CA PRO A 115 -3.92 3.28 12.03
C PRO A 115 -3.76 2.39 13.27
N THR A 116 -3.28 2.96 14.39
CA THR A 116 -3.06 2.26 15.66
C THR A 116 -4.32 2.23 16.51
N THR A 117 -5.07 3.34 16.57
CA THR A 117 -6.27 3.46 17.42
C THR A 117 -7.58 3.34 16.66
N GLY A 118 -7.58 3.53 15.34
CA GLY A 118 -8.78 3.63 14.51
C GLY A 118 -9.55 4.95 14.69
N THR A 119 -9.04 5.88 15.50
CA THR A 119 -9.66 7.19 15.73
C THR A 119 -9.64 8.01 14.45
N ARG A 120 -10.71 8.75 14.19
CA ARG A 120 -10.88 9.52 12.96
C ARG A 120 -10.92 11.01 13.25
N THR A 121 -10.29 11.80 12.40
CA THR A 121 -10.43 13.26 12.40
C THR A 121 -10.83 13.74 11.01
N LEU A 122 -11.69 14.75 10.96
CA LEU A 122 -12.04 15.41 9.70
C LEU A 122 -10.85 16.24 9.24
N LEU A 123 -10.29 15.90 8.08
CA LEU A 123 -9.20 16.66 7.48
C LEU A 123 -9.74 17.73 6.54
N SER A 124 -10.66 17.39 5.64
CA SER A 124 -11.19 18.32 4.64
C SER A 124 -12.67 18.08 4.40
N ASP A 125 -13.48 19.14 4.43
CA ASP A 125 -14.92 19.13 4.13
C ASP A 125 -15.16 19.76 2.76
N PHE A 126 -15.53 18.97 1.77
CA PHE A 126 -15.67 19.41 0.38
C PHE A 126 -16.88 20.34 0.15
N GLY A 127 -17.78 20.45 1.14
CA GLY A 127 -18.83 21.46 1.17
C GLY A 127 -18.41 22.79 1.81
N ASN A 128 -17.23 22.87 2.41
CA ASN A 128 -16.74 24.08 3.08
C ASN A 128 -15.83 24.91 2.15
N ALA A 129 -16.35 26.02 1.62
CA ALA A 129 -15.60 26.94 0.74
C ALA A 129 -14.40 27.63 1.42
N GLY A 130 -14.36 27.67 2.75
CA GLY A 130 -13.21 28.20 3.51
C GLY A 130 -11.97 27.31 3.45
N GLN A 131 -12.12 26.05 3.02
CA GLN A 131 -11.03 25.09 2.83
C GLN A 131 -10.58 24.96 1.37
N GLY A 132 -11.01 25.85 0.47
CA GLY A 132 -10.67 25.83 -0.95
C GLY A 132 -11.86 25.46 -1.85
N PRO A 133 -11.60 25.10 -3.13
CA PRO A 133 -12.65 24.77 -4.09
C PRO A 133 -13.62 23.72 -3.53
N LEU A 134 -14.90 23.88 -3.87
CA LEU A 134 -15.94 22.93 -3.48
C LEU A 134 -15.85 21.65 -4.31
N GLY A 135 -16.14 20.54 -3.66
CA GLY A 135 -16.43 19.27 -4.33
C GLY A 135 -17.92 19.01 -4.47
N ASP A 136 -18.22 17.81 -4.95
CA ASP A 136 -19.58 17.28 -5.04
C ASP A 136 -19.60 15.78 -4.77
N GLU A 137 -18.73 15.00 -5.41
CA GLU A 137 -18.67 13.56 -5.22
C GLU A 137 -17.22 13.02 -5.27
N PRO A 138 -16.44 13.20 -4.19
CA PRO A 138 -15.07 12.72 -4.11
C PRO A 138 -15.00 11.20 -3.86
N VAL A 139 -14.36 10.46 -4.77
CA VAL A 139 -14.41 8.98 -4.85
C VAL A 139 -13.04 8.29 -4.84
N GLY A 140 -11.98 8.96 -5.28
CA GLY A 140 -10.64 8.38 -5.37
C GLY A 140 -9.63 9.14 -4.51
N VAL A 141 -8.69 8.43 -3.86
CA VAL A 141 -7.65 9.06 -3.04
C VAL A 141 -6.28 8.39 -3.23
N ALA A 142 -5.21 9.19 -3.28
CA ALA A 142 -3.82 8.73 -3.29
C ALA A 142 -2.91 9.69 -2.51
N LEU A 143 -1.74 9.19 -2.07
CA LEU A 143 -0.76 9.96 -1.30
C LEU A 143 0.51 10.21 -2.12
N GLU A 144 0.87 11.47 -2.28
CA GLU A 144 2.16 11.86 -2.87
C GLU A 144 3.30 11.55 -1.90
N ALA A 145 4.50 11.30 -2.44
CA ALA A 145 5.69 11.06 -1.61
C ALA A 145 6.03 12.26 -0.69
N GLY A 146 5.60 13.48 -1.05
CA GLY A 146 5.71 14.68 -0.22
C GLY A 146 4.63 14.83 0.85
N GLY A 147 3.72 13.85 0.98
CA GLY A 147 2.64 13.84 1.98
C GLY A 147 1.34 14.52 1.55
N ALA A 148 1.33 15.25 0.43
CA ALA A 148 0.10 15.83 -0.10
C ALA A 148 -0.86 14.74 -0.60
N ILE A 149 -2.16 15.02 -0.47
CA ILE A 149 -3.21 14.03 -0.74
C ILE A 149 -3.90 14.41 -2.05
N LEU A 150 -3.97 13.48 -2.98
CA LEU A 150 -4.70 13.64 -4.23
C LEU A 150 -6.10 13.08 -4.07
N VAL A 151 -7.11 13.84 -4.48
CA VAL A 151 -8.51 13.41 -4.44
C VAL A 151 -9.15 13.61 -5.80
N ILE A 152 -9.72 12.53 -6.35
CA ILE A 152 -10.59 12.59 -7.52
C ILE A 152 -12.02 12.82 -7.06
N ASP A 153 -12.63 13.84 -7.65
CA ASP A 153 -14.04 14.18 -7.48
C ASP A 153 -14.72 14.10 -8.84
N ARG A 154 -15.69 13.20 -8.96
CA ARG A 154 -16.35 12.92 -10.25
C ARG A 154 -17.47 13.91 -10.56
N GLY A 155 -18.07 14.54 -9.55
CA GLY A 155 -19.11 15.54 -9.71
C GLY A 155 -18.58 16.97 -9.88
N ALA A 156 -17.31 17.20 -9.54
CA ALA A 156 -16.65 18.49 -9.70
C ALA A 156 -16.17 18.76 -11.14
N GLY A 157 -15.50 19.91 -11.33
CA GLY A 157 -14.95 20.32 -12.63
C GLY A 157 -15.98 20.99 -13.54
N THR A 158 -15.50 21.55 -14.64
CA THR A 158 -16.34 22.21 -15.64
C THR A 158 -17.28 21.19 -16.27
N GLY A 159 -18.59 21.47 -16.23
CA GLY A 159 -19.60 20.58 -16.79
C GLY A 159 -19.70 19.22 -16.10
N THR A 160 -19.27 19.12 -14.83
CA THR A 160 -19.31 17.89 -14.01
C THR A 160 -18.61 16.71 -14.67
N LEU A 161 -17.48 16.97 -15.34
CA LEU A 161 -16.64 15.96 -16.01
C LEU A 161 -15.49 15.48 -15.13
N GLY A 162 -15.49 15.91 -13.87
CA GLY A 162 -14.54 15.53 -12.84
C GLY A 162 -13.41 16.54 -12.61
N ALA A 163 -12.82 16.48 -11.43
CA ALA A 163 -11.67 17.26 -11.05
C ALA A 163 -10.69 16.42 -10.21
N LEU A 164 -9.41 16.76 -10.31
CA LEU A 164 -8.37 16.29 -9.42
C LEU A 164 -7.97 17.44 -8.49
N PHE A 165 -8.21 17.24 -7.20
CA PHE A 165 -7.77 18.14 -6.15
C PHE A 165 -6.48 17.65 -5.51
N ARG A 166 -5.65 18.60 -5.06
CA ARG A 166 -4.56 18.35 -4.12
C ARG A 166 -4.91 18.98 -2.79
N VAL A 167 -4.84 18.20 -1.72
CA VAL A 167 -5.18 18.58 -0.35
C VAL A 167 -3.90 18.65 0.47
N ASP A 168 -3.72 19.78 1.16
CA ASP A 168 -2.64 19.95 2.13
C ASP A 168 -2.90 19.03 3.35
N PRO A 169 -1.94 18.17 3.71
CA PRO A 169 -2.16 17.16 4.74
C PRO A 169 -2.27 17.75 6.15
N THR A 170 -1.75 18.96 6.37
CA THR A 170 -1.69 19.60 7.69
C THR A 170 -2.91 20.48 7.94
N THR A 171 -3.33 21.23 6.93
CA THR A 171 -4.40 22.23 7.02
C THR A 171 -5.73 21.75 6.47
N GLY A 172 -5.72 20.71 5.62
CA GLY A 172 -6.90 20.25 4.90
C GLY A 172 -7.33 21.15 3.75
N THR A 173 -6.54 22.18 3.42
CA THR A 173 -6.84 23.12 2.33
C THR A 173 -6.69 22.44 0.97
N ARG A 174 -7.67 22.64 0.10
CA ARG A 174 -7.74 22.06 -1.25
C ARG A 174 -7.29 23.06 -2.28
N THR A 175 -6.60 22.57 -3.29
CA THR A 175 -6.28 23.28 -4.53
C THR A 175 -6.72 22.44 -5.71
N LEU A 176 -7.21 23.08 -6.77
CA LEU A 176 -7.54 22.41 -8.02
C LEU A 176 -6.25 22.16 -8.81
N LEU A 177 -5.92 20.89 -9.03
CA LEU A 177 -4.78 20.51 -9.85
C LEU A 177 -5.19 20.36 -11.32
N SER A 178 -6.27 19.64 -11.60
CA SER A 178 -6.73 19.42 -12.98
C SER A 178 -8.25 19.44 -13.06
N ASP A 179 -8.80 20.17 -14.03
CA ASP A 179 -10.24 20.21 -14.35
C ASP A 179 -10.50 19.40 -15.61
N PHE A 180 -11.09 18.21 -15.47
CA PHE A 180 -11.32 17.28 -16.58
C PHE A 180 -12.39 17.76 -17.56
N GLY A 181 -13.08 18.86 -17.27
CA GLY A 181 -13.93 19.57 -18.24
C GLY A 181 -13.21 20.66 -19.04
N ASN A 182 -11.98 21.02 -18.68
CA ASN A 182 -11.20 22.03 -19.38
C ASN A 182 -10.32 21.42 -20.48
N ALA A 183 -10.75 21.52 -21.74
CA ALA A 183 -10.01 21.00 -22.90
C ALA A 183 -8.61 21.63 -23.08
N GLY A 184 -8.37 22.83 -22.53
CA GLY A 184 -7.06 23.48 -22.54
C GLY A 184 -6.01 22.78 -21.66
N GLN A 185 -6.45 21.92 -20.74
CA GLN A 185 -5.56 21.09 -19.91
C GLN A 185 -5.34 19.69 -20.49
N GLY A 186 -5.95 19.34 -21.63
CA GLY A 186 -5.80 18.03 -22.28
C GLY A 186 -7.14 17.29 -22.42
N PRO A 187 -7.10 15.97 -22.70
CA PRO A 187 -8.29 15.15 -22.91
C PRO A 187 -9.32 15.31 -21.79
N LEU A 188 -10.60 15.27 -22.16
CA LEU A 188 -11.71 15.41 -21.21
C LEU A 188 -12.00 14.10 -20.48
N GLY A 189 -12.50 14.22 -19.26
CA GLY A 189 -13.08 13.12 -18.50
C GLY A 189 -14.58 12.96 -18.76
N ASN A 190 -15.18 12.00 -18.07
CA ASN A 190 -16.60 11.70 -18.10
C ASN A 190 -17.09 11.22 -16.72
N ASP A 191 -16.48 10.20 -16.14
CA ASP A 191 -16.88 9.61 -14.84
C ASP A 191 -15.63 9.04 -14.15
N LEU A 192 -14.87 9.89 -13.48
CA LEU A 192 -13.56 9.53 -12.89
C LEU A 192 -13.72 8.67 -11.64
N PHE A 193 -12.82 7.70 -11.42
CA PHE A 193 -12.85 6.86 -10.22
C PHE A 193 -11.50 6.76 -9.51
N GLY A 194 -10.59 5.94 -10.03
CA GLY A 194 -9.34 5.60 -9.36
C GLY A 194 -8.23 6.60 -9.65
N VAL A 195 -7.34 6.77 -8.66
CA VAL A 195 -6.10 7.55 -8.79
C VAL A 195 -4.93 6.76 -8.22
N ALA A 196 -3.77 6.83 -8.89
CA ALA A 196 -2.53 6.24 -8.42
C ALA A 196 -1.33 7.13 -8.82
N LEU A 197 -0.17 6.83 -8.27
CA LEU A 197 1.07 7.55 -8.55
C LEU A 197 2.14 6.62 -9.11
N GLU A 198 2.79 7.07 -10.17
CA GLU A 198 4.01 6.44 -10.68
C GLU A 198 5.20 6.81 -9.78
N ALA A 199 6.27 6.01 -9.82
CA ALA A 199 7.49 6.27 -9.04
C ALA A 199 8.14 7.64 -9.37
N GLY A 200 7.91 8.16 -10.58
CA GLY A 200 8.35 9.50 -10.99
C GLY A 200 7.45 10.65 -10.54
N GLY A 201 6.37 10.38 -9.80
CA GLY A 201 5.41 11.38 -9.30
C GLY A 201 4.30 11.75 -10.29
N ALA A 202 4.30 11.20 -11.50
CA ALA A 202 3.18 11.35 -12.43
C ALA A 202 1.92 10.67 -11.89
N ILE A 203 0.78 11.31 -12.09
CA ILE A 203 -0.50 10.88 -11.52
C ILE A 203 -1.26 10.12 -12.59
N LEU A 204 -1.76 8.95 -12.24
CA LEU A 204 -2.63 8.14 -13.09
C LEU A 204 -4.07 8.29 -12.62
N VAL A 205 -4.99 8.55 -13.55
CA VAL A 205 -6.43 8.65 -13.27
C VAL A 205 -7.17 7.75 -14.23
N ILE A 206 -8.03 6.89 -13.71
CA ILE A 206 -8.84 5.98 -14.52
C ILE A 206 -10.28 6.49 -14.62
N ASP A 207 -10.79 6.48 -15.84
CA ASP A 207 -12.18 6.79 -16.17
C ASP A 207 -12.78 5.61 -16.93
N PRO A 208 -13.68 4.81 -16.31
CA PRO A 208 -14.35 3.69 -16.95
C PRO A 208 -15.26 4.06 -18.12
N SER A 209 -15.72 5.30 -18.20
CA SER A 209 -16.74 5.77 -19.15
C SER A 209 -16.14 6.61 -20.29
N ALA A 210 -14.84 6.86 -20.28
CA ALA A 210 -14.09 7.52 -21.35
C ALA A 210 -13.54 6.52 -22.38
N GLY A 211 -12.72 7.01 -23.32
CA GLY A 211 -12.06 6.21 -24.35
C GLY A 211 -12.97 5.82 -25.52
N THR A 212 -12.42 5.08 -26.48
CA THR A 212 -13.13 4.63 -27.67
C THR A 212 -14.31 3.75 -27.24
N VAL A 213 -15.50 4.08 -27.75
CA VAL A 213 -16.77 3.39 -27.43
C VAL A 213 -17.05 3.24 -25.93
N ASN A 214 -16.57 4.18 -25.10
CA ASN A 214 -16.78 4.24 -23.64
C ASN A 214 -16.33 2.96 -22.90
N ARG A 215 -15.17 2.41 -23.30
CA ARG A 215 -14.59 1.20 -22.69
C ARG A 215 -13.53 1.47 -21.62
N GLY A 216 -13.26 2.74 -21.38
CA GLY A 216 -12.35 3.23 -20.36
C GLY A 216 -11.11 3.91 -20.95
N ALA A 217 -10.61 4.90 -20.23
CA ALA A 217 -9.35 5.56 -20.53
C ALA A 217 -8.51 5.72 -19.26
N LEU A 218 -7.21 5.51 -19.40
CA LEU A 218 -6.21 5.85 -18.39
C LEU A 218 -5.54 7.15 -18.79
N PHE A 219 -5.69 8.18 -17.97
CA PHE A 219 -5.02 9.46 -18.13
C PHE A 219 -3.75 9.49 -17.31
N ARG A 220 -2.73 10.15 -17.83
CA ARG A 220 -1.57 10.60 -17.07
C ARG A 220 -1.65 12.11 -16.89
N VAL A 221 -1.56 12.57 -15.65
CA VAL A 221 -1.61 13.98 -15.26
C VAL A 221 -0.24 14.41 -14.75
N ASP A 222 0.25 15.52 -15.27
CA ASP A 222 1.47 16.16 -14.79
C ASP A 222 1.21 16.78 -13.40
N PRO A 223 1.98 16.41 -12.37
CA PRO A 223 1.70 16.81 -10.99
C PRO A 223 1.95 18.30 -10.74
N THR A 224 2.68 18.99 -11.61
CA THR A 224 3.05 20.40 -11.43
C THR A 224 2.07 21.33 -12.16
N THR A 225 1.72 20.97 -13.39
CA THR A 225 0.92 21.80 -14.30
C THR A 225 -0.54 21.39 -14.35
N GLY A 226 -0.87 20.16 -13.93
CA GLY A 226 -2.21 19.60 -14.06
C GLY A 226 -2.60 19.23 -15.49
N THR A 227 -1.68 19.33 -16.44
CA THR A 227 -1.93 18.95 -17.84
C THR A 227 -2.05 17.44 -17.99
N ARG A 228 -2.92 17.01 -18.89
CA ARG A 228 -3.33 15.62 -19.06
C ARG A 228 -2.93 15.10 -20.42
N THR A 229 -2.54 13.83 -20.45
CA THR A 229 -2.35 13.05 -21.67
C THR A 229 -3.09 11.73 -21.54
N LEU A 230 -3.53 11.18 -22.68
CA LEU A 230 -4.11 9.85 -22.72
C LEU A 230 -2.98 8.82 -22.74
N LEU A 231 -2.90 8.01 -21.68
CA LEU A 231 -1.90 6.94 -21.56
C LEU A 231 -2.37 5.65 -22.23
N SER A 232 -3.64 5.29 -22.05
CA SER A 232 -4.22 4.09 -22.66
C SER A 232 -5.71 4.27 -22.89
N ASP A 233 -6.20 3.74 -24.01
CA ASP A 233 -7.60 3.66 -24.40
C ASP A 233 -8.02 2.19 -24.46
N PHE A 234 -8.86 1.77 -23.53
CA PHE A 234 -9.30 0.37 -23.42
C PHE A 234 -10.32 -0.03 -24.49
N GLY A 235 -10.77 0.90 -25.33
CA GLY A 235 -11.52 0.62 -26.55
C GLY A 235 -10.64 0.47 -27.79
N ASN A 236 -9.33 0.75 -27.70
CA ASN A 236 -8.40 0.71 -28.82
C ASN A 236 -7.68 -0.66 -28.91
N ALA A 237 -8.11 -1.49 -29.87
CA ALA A 237 -7.51 -2.81 -30.11
C ALA A 237 -6.03 -2.75 -30.56
N GLY A 238 -5.55 -1.60 -31.03
CA GLY A 238 -4.14 -1.38 -31.36
C GLY A 238 -3.23 -1.21 -30.15
N GLN A 239 -3.79 -0.96 -28.96
CA GLN A 239 -3.05 -0.79 -27.70
C GLN A 239 -3.04 -2.05 -26.82
N GLY A 240 -3.78 -3.09 -27.20
CA GLY A 240 -3.83 -4.36 -26.49
C GLY A 240 -5.25 -4.94 -26.40
N PRO A 241 -5.45 -5.94 -25.52
CA PRO A 241 -6.77 -6.48 -25.23
C PRO A 241 -7.73 -5.39 -24.74
N LEU A 242 -8.98 -5.46 -25.20
CA LEU A 242 -9.99 -4.46 -24.86
C LEU A 242 -10.45 -4.61 -23.40
N GLY A 243 -10.65 -3.48 -22.74
CA GLY A 243 -11.39 -3.38 -21.48
C GLY A 243 -12.88 -3.14 -21.72
N THR A 244 -13.62 -3.05 -20.62
CA THR A 244 -15.07 -2.75 -20.65
C THR A 244 -15.44 -1.65 -19.66
N SER A 245 -14.90 -1.70 -18.44
CA SER A 245 -15.17 -0.69 -17.40
C SER A 245 -14.07 -0.77 -16.33
N PRO A 246 -12.85 -0.26 -16.63
CA PRO A 246 -11.77 -0.24 -15.65
C PRO A 246 -12.03 0.81 -14.57
N PHE A 247 -12.12 0.39 -13.30
CA PHE A 247 -12.40 1.28 -12.16
C PHE A 247 -11.19 1.59 -11.27
N GLY A 248 -10.28 0.62 -11.15
CA GLY A 248 -9.12 0.71 -10.27
C GLY A 248 -7.83 0.88 -11.05
N VAL A 249 -6.89 1.61 -10.45
CA VAL A 249 -5.52 1.71 -10.94
C VAL A 249 -4.59 1.55 -9.75
N ALA A 250 -3.55 0.74 -9.93
CA ALA A 250 -2.48 0.56 -8.96
C ALA A 250 -1.17 0.43 -9.72
N VAL A 251 -0.10 1.01 -9.17
CA VAL A 251 1.24 0.89 -9.73
C VAL A 251 2.00 -0.17 -8.92
N SER A 252 2.39 -1.26 -9.58
CA SER A 252 3.32 -2.22 -9.00
C SER A 252 4.75 -1.77 -9.27
N SER A 253 5.60 -1.73 -8.25
CA SER A 253 7.04 -1.73 -8.47
C SER A 253 7.46 -3.06 -9.09
N PRO A 254 8.41 -3.08 -10.05
CA PRO A 254 9.02 -4.33 -10.45
C PRO A 254 9.59 -5.00 -9.20
N ALA A 255 9.37 -6.30 -9.03
CA ALA A 255 10.03 -7.05 -7.97
C ALA A 255 11.53 -6.74 -8.08
N THR A 256 12.09 -6.08 -7.07
CA THR A 256 13.53 -6.06 -6.91
C THR A 256 13.90 -7.53 -6.79
N GLY A 257 14.52 -8.07 -7.85
CA GLY A 257 15.03 -9.43 -7.82
C GLY A 257 15.82 -9.57 -6.52
N ILE A 258 15.57 -10.65 -5.78
CA ILE A 258 16.40 -11.02 -4.62
C ILE A 258 17.85 -10.78 -5.04
N PRO A 259 18.62 -9.93 -4.33
CA PRO A 259 19.99 -9.65 -4.73
C PRO A 259 20.67 -11.00 -4.88
N THR A 260 21.10 -11.29 -6.11
CA THR A 260 21.80 -12.55 -6.38
C THR A 260 23.00 -12.61 -5.43
N LEU A 261 23.36 -13.81 -4.94
CA LEU A 261 24.42 -14.01 -3.95
C LEU A 261 25.76 -13.31 -4.30
N SER A 262 25.95 -12.87 -5.54
CA SER A 262 27.09 -12.05 -5.99
C SER A 262 27.15 -10.63 -5.42
N GLU A 263 26.06 -10.01 -4.99
CA GLU A 263 26.11 -8.68 -4.35
C GLU A 263 26.59 -8.77 -2.89
N TRP A 264 26.21 -9.85 -2.18
CA TRP A 264 26.77 -10.16 -0.87
C TRP A 264 28.24 -10.59 -0.93
N ALA A 265 28.71 -11.11 -2.07
CA ALA A 265 30.13 -11.40 -2.28
C ALA A 265 30.98 -10.12 -2.32
N GLN A 266 30.45 -8.99 -2.82
CA GLN A 266 31.16 -7.70 -2.82
C GLN A 266 31.21 -7.08 -1.42
N VAL A 267 30.12 -7.14 -0.66
CA VAL A 267 30.08 -6.64 0.73
C VAL A 267 30.93 -7.53 1.66
N GLY A 268 30.94 -8.85 1.44
CA GLY A 268 31.77 -9.81 2.17
C GLY A 268 33.27 -9.68 1.90
N MET A 269 33.68 -9.42 0.65
CA MET A 269 35.11 -9.22 0.33
C MET A 269 35.65 -7.85 0.80
N ALA A 270 34.81 -6.81 0.87
CA ALA A 270 35.22 -5.51 1.41
C ALA A 270 35.57 -5.59 2.91
N ALA A 271 34.82 -6.38 3.70
CA ALA A 271 35.13 -6.61 5.11
C ALA A 271 36.42 -7.44 5.32
N LEU A 272 36.72 -8.38 4.43
CA LEU A 272 37.91 -9.23 4.54
C LEU A 272 39.21 -8.52 4.08
N LEU A 273 39.13 -7.60 3.11
CA LEU A 273 40.28 -6.82 2.64
C LEU A 273 40.70 -5.71 3.63
N VAL A 274 39.76 -5.12 4.37
CA VAL A 274 40.09 -4.16 5.44
C VAL A 274 40.63 -4.87 6.69
N GLY A 275 40.14 -6.07 7.01
CA GLY A 275 40.64 -6.87 8.14
C GLY A 275 41.99 -7.56 7.90
N GLY A 276 42.28 -8.01 6.67
CA GLY A 276 43.52 -8.71 6.33
C GLY A 276 44.72 -7.80 6.04
N GLY A 277 44.49 -6.59 5.50
CA GLY A 277 45.55 -5.66 5.12
C GLY A 277 46.32 -5.05 6.29
N LEU A 278 45.68 -4.90 7.46
CA LEU A 278 46.30 -4.27 8.62
C LEU A 278 47.23 -5.21 9.42
N LEU A 279 47.10 -6.53 9.25
CA LEU A 279 47.93 -7.51 9.97
C LEU A 279 49.21 -7.90 9.21
N ALA A 280 49.27 -7.70 7.89
CA ALA A 280 50.45 -8.01 7.08
C ALA A 280 51.51 -6.89 7.07
N LEU A 281 51.15 -5.64 7.34
CA LEU A 281 52.07 -4.50 7.24
C LEU A 281 52.89 -4.20 8.50
N ARG A 282 52.77 -5.00 9.57
CA ARG A 282 53.56 -4.82 10.81
C ARG A 282 54.73 -5.80 10.98
N LYS A 283 54.96 -6.73 10.04
CA LYS A 283 56.12 -7.65 10.07
C LYS A 283 57.27 -7.26 9.14
N SER A 284 57.10 -6.31 8.21
CA SER A 284 58.15 -5.93 7.25
C SER A 284 59.05 -4.75 7.69
N GLN A 285 58.78 -4.09 8.82
CA GLN A 285 59.53 -2.91 9.28
C GLN A 285 60.45 -3.20 10.50
N ARG A 286 60.77 -4.48 10.78
CA ARG A 286 61.73 -4.86 11.85
C ARG A 286 62.91 -5.73 11.39
N ARG A 287 63.22 -5.78 10.09
CA ARG A 287 64.47 -6.35 9.59
C ARG A 287 65.07 -5.50 8.47
N ARG A 288 65.62 -4.35 8.84
CA ARG A 288 66.78 -3.73 8.19
C ARG A 288 67.51 -2.92 9.26
N SER A 289 68.47 -3.57 9.91
CA SER A 289 69.54 -2.94 10.67
C SER A 289 70.85 -3.39 10.03
N GLY A 290 71.66 -2.41 9.65
CA GLY A 290 73.01 -2.55 9.12
C GLY A 290 73.55 -1.15 8.95
#